data_AF-A0A9Q3E167-F1
#
_entry.id   AF-A0A9Q3E167-F1
#
_cell.length_a   1.000
_cell.length_b   1.000
_cell.length_c   1.000
_cell.angle_alpha   90.00
_cell.angle_beta   90.00
_cell.angle_gamma   90.00
#
_symmetry.space_group_name_H-M   'P 1'
#
loop_
_entity.id
_entity.type
_entity.pdbx_description
1 polymer ?
#
loop_
_entity_poly.entity_id
_entity_poly.type
_entity_poly.pdbx_seq_one_letter_code
_entity_poly.pdbx_strand_id
1 'polypeptide(L)'
;MFSSRLDLLWFCGVSIYASFVAAASSKRGPPFPSSHLSLSSFNWTLSNANCSITLLTPFLNQRHLALINAGIIDEPNIGLNEGTVRWVGEKEAWTWETTFLIGAHPHWTGVNRVC
;
A
#
# COMPACT_ATOMS: atom_id res chain seq x y z
N MET A 1 87.67 -42.84 7.69
CA MET A 1 86.79 -43.40 6.64
C MET A 1 85.38 -42.96 6.96
N PHE A 2 84.70 -42.41 5.95
CA PHE A 2 83.29 -41.96 5.90
C PHE A 2 82.86 -40.69 6.66
N SER A 3 82.85 -39.61 5.86
CA SER A 3 81.96 -38.46 5.91
C SER A 3 80.51 -38.89 5.69
N SER A 4 79.57 -38.29 6.41
CA SER A 4 78.13 -38.35 6.10
C SER A 4 77.53 -37.00 6.46
N ARG A 5 77.33 -36.15 5.43
CA ARG A 5 76.56 -34.91 5.54
C ARG A 5 75.07 -35.29 5.53
N LEU A 6 74.35 -34.97 6.60
CA LEU A 6 72.89 -34.93 6.59
C LEU A 6 72.48 -33.59 5.97
N ASP A 7 72.03 -33.62 4.72
CA ASP A 7 71.34 -32.49 4.10
C ASP A 7 69.88 -32.47 4.59
N LEU A 8 69.61 -31.65 5.60
CA LEU A 8 68.27 -31.31 6.04
C LEU A 8 67.70 -30.24 5.08
N LEU A 9 66.87 -30.69 4.13
CA LEU A 9 66.06 -29.81 3.29
C LEU A 9 65.03 -29.08 4.17
N TRP A 10 65.25 -27.77 4.31
CA TRP A 10 64.34 -26.84 4.98
C TRP A 10 63.09 -26.64 4.11
N PHE A 11 62.04 -27.41 4.36
CA PHE A 11 60.72 -27.11 3.80
C PHE A 11 60.17 -25.88 4.52
N CYS A 12 60.33 -24.70 3.92
CA CYS A 12 59.52 -23.53 4.25
C CYS A 12 58.06 -23.88 3.96
N GLY A 13 57.32 -24.30 5.00
CA GLY A 13 55.88 -24.44 4.94
C GLY A 13 55.27 -23.08 4.61
N VAL A 14 54.85 -22.87 3.36
CA VAL A 14 54.02 -21.73 3.00
C VAL A 14 52.65 -21.97 3.61
N SER A 15 52.41 -21.36 4.77
CA SER A 15 51.11 -21.39 5.44
C SER A 15 50.13 -20.57 4.62
N ILE A 16 49.34 -21.23 3.78
CA ILE A 16 48.26 -20.59 3.02
C ILE A 16 47.10 -20.36 3.99
N TYR A 17 47.08 -19.19 4.63
CA TYR A 17 45.92 -18.75 5.39
C TYR A 17 44.81 -18.36 4.39
N ALA A 18 43.82 -19.23 4.21
CA ALA A 18 42.59 -18.86 3.53
C ALA A 18 41.78 -17.95 4.47
N SER A 19 41.82 -16.64 4.22
CA SER A 19 40.98 -15.68 4.93
C SER A 19 39.58 -15.68 4.31
N PHE A 20 38.60 -16.17 5.06
CA PHE A 20 37.19 -16.04 4.69
C PHE A 20 36.68 -14.68 5.19
N VAL A 21 36.17 -13.83 4.29
CA VAL A 21 35.44 -12.62 4.67
C VAL A 21 33.98 -13.01 4.92
N ALA A 22 33.59 -13.05 6.19
CA ALA A 22 32.18 -13.17 6.54
C ALA A 22 31.52 -11.79 6.47
N ALA A 23 30.49 -11.64 5.63
CA ALA A 23 29.65 -10.46 5.67
C ALA A 23 28.85 -10.47 6.98
N ALA A 24 28.91 -9.38 7.74
CA ALA A 24 28.07 -9.22 8.92
C ALA A 24 26.59 -9.23 8.50
N SER A 25 25.75 -9.99 9.23
CA SER A 25 24.31 -9.94 9.04
C SER A 25 23.83 -8.50 9.27
N SER A 26 23.24 -7.89 8.25
CA SER A 26 22.56 -6.60 8.41
C SER A 26 21.47 -6.79 9.45
N LYS A 27 21.55 -6.05 10.57
CA LYS A 27 20.46 -5.97 11.55
C LYS A 27 19.32 -5.18 10.92
N ARG A 28 18.53 -5.86 10.09
CA ARG A 28 17.26 -5.31 9.60
C ARG A 28 16.40 -4.98 10.81
N GLY A 29 15.92 -3.75 10.88
CA GLY A 29 14.99 -3.31 11.92
C GLY A 29 13.72 -4.16 11.97
N PRO A 30 12.88 -4.01 13.02
CA PRO A 30 11.61 -4.70 13.09
C PRO A 30 10.76 -4.43 11.83
N PRO A 31 9.96 -5.40 11.38
CA PRO A 31 9.07 -5.18 10.25
C PRO A 31 8.14 -3.99 10.54
N PHE A 32 7.84 -3.21 9.50
CA PHE A 32 6.86 -2.14 9.63
C PHE A 32 5.52 -2.73 10.09
N PRO A 33 4.88 -2.13 11.09
CA PRO A 33 3.57 -2.58 11.51
C PRO A 33 2.56 -2.36 10.39
N SER A 34 1.59 -3.27 10.23
CA SER A 34 0.54 -3.12 9.23
C SER A 34 -0.49 -2.07 9.68
N SER A 35 -0.79 -1.11 8.81
CA SER A 35 -1.95 -0.22 8.96
C SER A 35 -2.96 -0.54 7.87
N HIS A 36 -4.22 -0.76 8.25
CA HIS A 36 -5.32 -0.98 7.32
C HIS A 36 -6.37 0.12 7.48
N LEU A 37 -6.75 0.75 6.37
CA LEU A 37 -7.75 1.80 6.31
C LEU A 37 -8.91 1.30 5.44
N SER A 38 -10.08 1.08 6.06
CA SER A 38 -11.26 0.64 5.33
C SER A 38 -12.04 1.85 4.80
N LEU A 39 -11.97 2.09 3.49
CA LEU A 39 -12.70 3.17 2.82
C LEU A 39 -14.24 3.04 2.97
N SER A 40 -14.73 1.82 3.17
CA SER A 40 -16.16 1.53 3.39
C SER A 40 -16.66 1.98 4.77
N SER A 41 -15.77 2.35 5.69
CA SER A 41 -16.17 2.88 7.00
C SER A 41 -16.42 4.38 7.01
N PHE A 42 -16.14 5.08 5.91
CA PHE A 42 -16.32 6.52 5.80
C PHE A 42 -17.67 6.89 5.21
N ASN A 43 -18.17 8.06 5.61
CA ASN A 43 -19.22 8.74 4.88
C ASN A 43 -18.59 9.48 3.69
N TRP A 44 -19.26 9.38 2.55
CA TRP A 44 -18.83 9.94 1.29
C TRP A 44 -19.82 11.00 0.82
N THR A 45 -19.29 12.03 0.18
CA THR A 45 -20.07 13.01 -0.57
C THR A 45 -19.94 12.69 -2.05
N LEU A 46 -21.06 12.48 -2.74
CA LEU A 46 -21.12 12.35 -4.20
C LEU A 46 -21.59 13.69 -4.80
N SER A 47 -20.80 14.26 -5.69
CA SER A 47 -21.14 15.49 -6.43
C SER A 47 -21.04 15.29 -7.95
N ASN A 48 -21.84 16.04 -8.71
CA ASN A 48 -21.68 16.14 -10.16
C ASN A 48 -20.71 17.29 -10.54
N ALA A 49 -20.28 17.33 -11.80
CA ALA A 49 -19.25 18.28 -12.27
C ALA A 49 -19.51 19.77 -11.96
N ASN A 50 -20.76 20.21 -12.00
CA ASN A 50 -21.14 21.60 -11.72
C ASN A 50 -21.63 21.80 -10.27
N CYS A 51 -21.48 20.80 -9.40
CA CYS A 51 -21.92 20.77 -8.02
C CYS A 51 -23.42 21.06 -7.79
N SER A 52 -24.25 21.01 -8.83
CA SER A 52 -25.69 21.22 -8.70
C SER A 52 -26.38 20.05 -7.99
N ILE A 53 -25.74 18.89 -7.92
CA ILE A 53 -26.14 17.73 -7.14
C ILE A 53 -25.01 17.42 -6.18
N THR A 54 -25.33 17.35 -4.88
CA THR A 54 -24.39 16.96 -3.81
C THR A 54 -25.14 16.08 -2.81
N LEU A 55 -24.61 14.89 -2.54
CA LEU A 55 -25.29 13.83 -1.79
C LEU A 55 -24.36 13.23 -0.75
N LEU A 56 -24.83 13.11 0.49
CA LEU A 56 -24.13 12.34 1.52
C LEU A 56 -24.58 10.88 1.45
N THR A 57 -23.63 9.95 1.41
CA THR A 57 -23.88 8.50 1.34
C THR A 57 -22.83 7.74 2.17
N PRO A 58 -23.22 6.71 2.94
CA PRO A 58 -22.27 5.86 3.65
C PRO A 58 -21.59 4.83 2.72
N PHE A 59 -21.91 4.84 1.43
CA PHE A 59 -21.42 3.84 0.48
C PHE A 59 -20.63 4.49 -0.67
N LEU A 60 -19.45 3.95 -0.92
CA LEU A 60 -18.70 4.17 -2.16
C LEU A 60 -19.18 3.13 -3.18
N ASN A 61 -20.11 3.50 -4.06
CA ASN A 61 -20.78 2.61 -4.99
C ASN A 61 -20.96 3.25 -6.39
N GLN A 62 -21.68 2.56 -7.29
CA GLN A 62 -22.09 3.16 -8.56
C GLN A 62 -23.02 4.35 -8.34
N ARG A 63 -22.76 5.45 -9.05
CA ARG A 63 -23.53 6.70 -8.95
C ARG A 63 -25.04 6.53 -9.12
N HIS A 64 -25.49 5.65 -10.02
CA HIS A 64 -26.91 5.35 -10.18
C HIS A 64 -27.55 4.83 -8.89
N LEU A 65 -26.90 3.93 -8.17
CA LEU A 65 -27.42 3.38 -6.90
C LEU A 65 -27.52 4.44 -5.81
N ALA A 66 -26.53 5.34 -5.72
CA ALA A 66 -26.59 6.46 -4.78
C ALA A 66 -27.76 7.42 -5.10
N LEU A 67 -27.98 7.70 -6.38
CA LEU A 67 -29.07 8.57 -6.84
C LEU A 67 -30.45 7.95 -6.65
N ILE A 68 -30.59 6.63 -6.87
CA ILE A 68 -31.83 5.87 -6.60
C ILE A 68 -32.15 5.90 -5.11
N ASN A 69 -31.16 5.62 -4.25
CA ASN A 69 -31.35 5.63 -2.80
C ASN A 69 -31.70 7.03 -2.26
N ALA A 70 -31.22 8.08 -2.93
CA ALA A 70 -31.58 9.46 -2.63
C ALA A 70 -32.93 9.90 -3.24
N GLY A 71 -33.58 9.05 -4.06
CA GLY A 71 -34.83 9.37 -4.74
C GLY A 71 -34.70 10.44 -5.84
N ILE A 72 -33.50 10.66 -6.38
CA ILE A 72 -33.26 11.64 -7.46
C ILE A 72 -33.58 11.06 -8.83
N ILE A 73 -33.37 9.75 -8.99
CA ILE A 73 -33.72 9.02 -10.20
C ILE A 73 -34.53 7.78 -9.84
N ASP A 74 -35.38 7.35 -10.76
CA ASP A 74 -36.06 6.06 -10.66
C ASP A 74 -35.11 4.89 -11.03
N GLU A 75 -35.48 3.67 -10.66
CA GLU A 75 -34.75 2.46 -11.04
C GLU A 75 -34.65 2.34 -12.58
N PRO A 76 -33.43 2.37 -13.16
CA PRO A 76 -33.24 2.38 -14.62
C PRO A 76 -33.81 1.16 -15.33
N ASN A 77 -33.88 0.02 -14.64
CA ASN A 77 -34.33 -1.26 -15.20
C ASN A 77 -35.85 -1.44 -15.20
N ILE A 78 -36.63 -0.44 -14.79
CA ILE A 78 -38.10 -0.50 -14.78
C ILE A 78 -38.68 0.31 -15.95
N GLY A 79 -39.53 -0.32 -16.74
CA GLY A 79 -40.28 0.36 -17.81
C GLY A 79 -39.40 1.07 -18.84
N LEU A 80 -39.66 2.35 -19.07
CA LEU A 80 -38.91 3.21 -20.01
C LEU A 80 -37.95 4.17 -19.29
N ASN A 81 -37.60 3.89 -18.03
CA ASN A 81 -36.77 4.77 -17.22
C ASN A 81 -35.34 4.90 -17.73
N GLU A 82 -34.82 3.92 -18.48
CA GLU A 82 -33.49 4.01 -19.09
C GLU A 82 -33.31 5.30 -19.89
N GLY A 83 -34.34 5.73 -20.64
CA GLY A 83 -34.29 6.98 -21.41
C GLY A 83 -34.33 8.24 -20.54
N THR A 84 -35.03 8.21 -19.40
CA THR A 84 -35.16 9.38 -18.49
C THR A 84 -33.95 9.54 -17.58
N VAL A 85 -33.18 8.47 -17.33
CA VAL A 85 -32.00 8.49 -16.46
C VAL A 85 -30.67 8.47 -17.21
N ARG A 86 -30.68 8.39 -18.55
CA ARG A 86 -29.46 8.36 -19.39
C ARG A 86 -28.52 9.53 -19.13
N TRP A 87 -29.06 10.70 -18.80
CA TRP A 87 -28.28 11.90 -18.47
C TRP A 87 -27.28 11.64 -17.33
N VAL A 88 -27.55 10.71 -16.41
CA VAL A 88 -26.61 10.34 -15.35
C VAL A 88 -25.32 9.81 -15.96
N GLY A 89 -25.42 8.99 -17.01
CA GLY A 89 -24.37 8.46 -17.89
C GLY A 89 -23.54 9.54 -18.60
N GLU A 90 -24.25 10.53 -19.13
CA GLU A 90 -23.72 11.55 -20.04
C GLU A 90 -23.11 12.78 -19.33
N LYS A 91 -23.30 12.93 -18.02
CA LYS A 91 -22.63 13.97 -17.24
C LYS A 91 -21.11 13.81 -17.30
N GLU A 92 -20.43 14.94 -17.50
CA GLU A 92 -18.97 15.04 -17.66
C GLU A 92 -18.19 14.31 -16.56
N ALA A 93 -18.56 14.53 -15.30
CA ALA A 93 -17.91 13.91 -14.16
C ALA A 93 -18.85 13.74 -12.97
N TRP A 94 -18.50 12.75 -12.15
CA TRP A 94 -19.05 12.53 -10.82
C TRP A 94 -17.89 12.25 -9.87
N THR A 95 -17.90 12.89 -8.71
CA THR A 95 -16.79 12.89 -7.76
C THR A 95 -17.28 12.34 -6.43
N TRP A 96 -16.52 11.39 -5.86
CA TRP A 96 -16.70 10.96 -4.47
C TRP A 96 -15.61 11.56 -3.60
N GLU A 97 -16.01 12.22 -2.52
CA GLU A 97 -15.10 12.88 -1.59
C GLU A 97 -15.37 12.44 -0.14
N THR A 98 -14.31 12.33 0.65
CA THR A 98 -14.40 12.13 2.10
C THR A 98 -13.23 12.80 2.79
N THR A 99 -13.38 13.13 4.06
CA THR A 99 -12.31 13.67 4.90
C THR A 99 -12.19 12.83 6.15
N PHE A 100 -10.96 12.43 6.49
CA PHE A 100 -10.68 11.65 7.69
C PHE A 100 -9.40 12.17 8.37
N LEU A 101 -9.29 11.89 9.66
CA LEU A 101 -8.13 12.28 10.45
C LEU A 101 -7.10 11.15 10.46
N ILE A 102 -5.82 11.51 10.28
CA ILE A 102 -4.69 10.58 10.38
C ILE A 102 -4.09 10.74 11.78
N GLY A 103 -4.19 9.68 12.59
CA GLY A 103 -3.63 9.63 13.94
C GLY A 103 -2.29 8.89 14.00
N ALA A 104 -1.44 9.26 14.97
CA ALA A 104 -0.26 8.49 15.30
C ALA A 104 -0.65 7.25 16.12
N HIS A 105 -0.38 6.06 15.59
CA HIS A 105 -0.67 4.81 16.31
C HIS A 105 0.56 4.38 17.12
N PRO A 106 0.42 3.99 18.41
CA PRO A 106 1.54 3.68 19.31
C PRO A 106 2.53 2.64 18.74
N HIS A 107 2.02 1.69 17.97
CA HIS A 107 2.80 0.63 17.32
C HIS A 107 3.83 1.16 16.29
N TRP A 108 3.66 2.39 15.78
CA TRP A 108 4.60 3.03 14.85
C TRP A 108 5.70 3.84 15.54
N THR A 109 5.62 4.05 16.86
CA THR A 109 6.56 4.92 17.59
C THR A 109 8.00 4.39 17.65
N GLY A 110 8.19 3.08 17.56
CA GLY A 110 9.50 2.41 17.60
C GLY A 110 10.22 2.31 16.26
N VAL A 111 9.53 2.63 15.15
CA VAL A 111 10.07 2.52 13.80
C VAL A 111 10.83 3.79 13.40
N ASN A 112 10.35 4.97 13.82
CA ASN A 112 10.91 6.27 13.45
C ASN A 112 12.24 6.63 14.14
N ARG A 113 12.97 5.68 14.73
CA ARG A 113 14.14 5.96 15.58
C ARG A 113 15.41 5.19 15.26
N VAL A 114 15.53 4.59 14.07
CA VAL A 114 16.77 3.89 13.69
C VAL A 114 17.38 4.58 12.47
N CYS A 115 18.36 5.45 12.74
CA CYS A 115 19.35 5.91 11.76
C CYS A 115 20.54 4.95 11.77
#